data_AF-A0A7G9S9R5-F1
#
_entry.id   AF-A0A7G9S9R5-F1
#
_cell.length_a   1.000
_cell.length_b   1.000
_cell.length_c   1.000
_cell.angle_alpha   90.00
_cell.angle_beta   90.00
_cell.angle_gamma   90.00
#
_symmetry.space_group_name_H-M   'P 1'
#
loop_
_entity.id
_entity.type
_entity.pdbx_description
1 polymer ?
#
loop_
_entity_poly.entity_id
_entity_poly.type
_entity_poly.pdbx_seq_one_letter_code
_entity_poly.pdbx_strand_id
1 'polypeptide(L)'
;MALFEAIIAPVAKLIDKIIPDPAARDRAKLELLKLQGDQEMQTIAVQMQAIVVEAQSTDPWTSRARPSFLYMMYTLILWSIPMGLIAAADPKMATGIASGMTAYLRGIPEELYALFGTGYLGYTAARTWGKAKGVER
;
A
#
# COMPACT_ATOMS: atom_id res chain seq x y z
N MET A 1 8.63 -14.70 -6.20
CA MET A 1 7.78 -15.14 -7.33
C MET A 1 8.65 -15.75 -8.44
N ALA A 2 9.15 -14.99 -9.42
CA ALA A 2 9.82 -15.55 -10.61
C ALA A 2 11.14 -16.32 -10.34
N LEU A 3 11.96 -15.90 -9.37
CA LEU A 3 13.23 -16.58 -9.08
C LEU A 3 13.03 -17.96 -8.43
N PHE A 4 11.96 -18.14 -7.66
CA PHE A 4 11.67 -19.41 -6.99
C PHE A 4 11.08 -20.44 -7.96
N GLU A 5 10.12 -20.07 -8.80
CA GLU A 5 9.64 -20.95 -9.88
C GLU A 5 10.78 -21.38 -10.83
N ALA A 6 11.71 -20.46 -11.11
CA ALA A 6 12.88 -20.73 -11.94
C ALA A 6 13.87 -21.73 -11.31
N ILE A 7 13.90 -21.88 -9.97
CA ILE A 7 14.73 -22.86 -9.25
C ILE A 7 13.97 -24.16 -9.02
N ILE A 8 12.66 -24.10 -8.80
CA ILE A 8 11.81 -25.26 -8.55
C ILE A 8 11.75 -26.18 -9.77
N ALA A 9 11.66 -25.64 -11.00
CA ALA A 9 11.62 -26.46 -12.21
C ALA A 9 12.90 -27.31 -12.44
N PRO A 10 14.12 -26.76 -12.28
CA PRO A 10 15.36 -27.54 -12.26
C PRO A 10 15.44 -28.56 -11.12
N VAL A 11 15.03 -28.19 -9.91
CA VAL A 11 15.06 -29.09 -8.74
C VAL A 11 14.07 -30.24 -8.90
N ALA A 12 12.88 -30.00 -9.44
CA ALA A 12 11.90 -31.04 -9.77
C ALA A 12 12.45 -32.03 -10.82
N LYS A 13 13.13 -31.54 -11.85
CA LYS A 13 13.83 -32.40 -12.83
C LYS A 13 15.00 -33.17 -12.21
N LEU A 14 15.68 -32.60 -11.23
CA LEU A 14 16.74 -33.27 -10.49
C LEU A 14 16.17 -34.40 -9.63
N ILE A 15 15.04 -34.16 -8.96
CA ILE A 15 14.30 -35.16 -8.18
C ILE A 15 13.81 -36.31 -9.08
N ASP A 16 13.29 -36.01 -10.27
CA ASP A 16 12.89 -37.02 -11.26
C ASP A 16 14.05 -37.91 -11.72
N LYS A 17 15.30 -37.40 -11.66
CA LYS A 17 16.52 -38.12 -12.07
C LYS A 17 17.21 -38.87 -10.92
N ILE A 18 17.06 -38.40 -9.68
CA ILE A 18 17.74 -38.93 -8.49
C ILE A 18 16.89 -39.98 -7.78
N ILE A 19 15.56 -39.91 -7.87
CA ILE A 19 14.64 -40.83 -7.17
C ILE A 19 13.92 -41.72 -8.20
N PRO A 20 14.32 -43.00 -8.34
CA PRO A 20 13.69 -43.94 -9.29
C PRO A 20 12.31 -44.45 -8.85
N ASP A 21 12.01 -44.41 -7.54
CA ASP A 21 10.75 -44.88 -6.98
C ASP A 21 9.64 -43.80 -7.11
N PRO A 22 8.55 -44.07 -7.87
CA PRO A 22 7.46 -43.12 -8.09
C PRO A 22 6.83 -42.60 -6.79
N ALA A 23 6.72 -43.47 -5.77
CA ALA A 23 6.09 -43.11 -4.50
C ALA A 23 6.95 -42.14 -3.67
N ALA A 24 8.27 -42.31 -3.67
CA ALA A 24 9.20 -41.40 -2.99
C ALA A 24 9.29 -40.03 -3.67
N ARG A 25 9.18 -40.01 -5.00
CA ARG A 25 9.16 -38.78 -5.81
C ARG A 25 7.92 -37.93 -5.55
N ASP A 26 6.75 -38.56 -5.49
CA ASP A 26 5.49 -37.84 -5.26
C ASP A 26 5.44 -37.27 -3.83
N ARG A 27 6.01 -38.00 -2.84
CA ARG A 27 6.19 -37.48 -1.46
C ARG A 27 7.12 -36.27 -1.41
N ALA A 28 8.25 -36.30 -2.11
CA ALA A 28 9.19 -35.17 -2.16
C ALA A 28 8.56 -33.94 -2.85
N LYS A 29 7.75 -34.13 -3.90
CA LYS A 29 7.00 -33.04 -4.55
C LYS A 29 5.92 -32.46 -3.63
N LEU A 30 5.23 -33.31 -2.87
CA LEU A 30 4.23 -32.90 -1.87
C LEU A 30 4.88 -32.11 -0.73
N GLU A 31 6.07 -32.52 -0.29
CA GLU A 31 6.86 -31.83 0.74
C GLU A 31 7.37 -30.47 0.24
N LEU A 32 7.85 -30.39 -1.00
CA LEU A 32 8.21 -29.11 -1.63
C LEU A 32 7.03 -28.15 -1.75
N LEU A 33 5.85 -28.63 -2.16
CA LEU A 33 4.63 -27.81 -2.23
C LEU A 33 4.18 -27.32 -0.85
N LYS A 34 4.30 -28.15 0.19
CA LYS A 34 4.02 -27.75 1.58
C LYS A 34 4.98 -26.67 2.06
N LEU A 35 6.28 -26.87 1.84
CA LEU A 35 7.31 -25.89 2.21
C LEU A 35 7.11 -24.55 1.47
N GLN A 36 6.71 -24.59 0.20
CA GLN A 36 6.36 -23.40 -0.56
C GLN A 36 5.12 -22.70 0.04
N GLY A 37 4.06 -23.44 0.36
CA GLY A 37 2.85 -22.89 0.98
C GLY A 37 3.12 -22.27 2.35
N ASP A 38 3.94 -22.90 3.19
CA ASP A 38 4.32 -22.38 4.49
C ASP A 38 5.16 -21.11 4.38
N GLN A 39 6.07 -21.05 3.41
CA GLN A 39 6.90 -19.86 3.17
C GLN A 39 6.08 -18.70 2.59
N GLU A 40 5.14 -18.97 1.69
CA GLU A 40 4.21 -17.97 1.17
C GLU A 40 3.33 -17.41 2.30
N MET A 41 2.80 -18.29 3.17
CA MET A 41 2.06 -17.87 4.37
C MET A 41 2.91 -17.02 5.32
N GLN A 42 4.16 -17.40 5.58
CA GLN A 42 5.07 -16.61 6.42
C GLN A 42 5.35 -15.24 5.79
N THR A 43 5.53 -15.18 4.48
CA THR A 43 5.77 -13.92 3.76
C THR A 43 4.55 -13.00 3.86
N ILE A 44 3.34 -13.55 3.70
CA ILE A 44 2.08 -12.80 3.87
C ILE A 44 1.91 -12.36 5.32
N ALA A 45 2.20 -13.23 6.29
CA ALA A 45 2.11 -12.92 7.71
C ALA A 45 3.06 -11.78 8.12
N VAL A 46 4.29 -11.76 7.60
CA VAL A 46 5.26 -10.67 7.83
C VAL A 46 4.76 -9.35 7.22
N GLN A 47 4.18 -9.38 6.01
CA GLN A 47 3.57 -8.20 5.40
C GLN A 47 2.37 -7.68 6.20
N MET A 48 1.55 -8.58 6.73
CA MET A 48 0.39 -8.24 7.55
C MET A 48 0.78 -7.80 8.97
N GLN A 49 1.88 -8.28 9.54
CA GLN A 49 2.33 -7.92 10.89
C GLN A 49 2.53 -6.42 11.06
N ALA A 50 3.16 -5.75 10.09
CA ALA A 50 3.31 -4.29 10.16
C ALA A 50 1.94 -3.58 10.18
N ILE A 51 0.95 -4.09 9.44
CA ILE A 51 -0.41 -3.55 9.39
C ILE A 51 -1.14 -3.77 10.72
N VAL A 52 -1.03 -4.99 11.27
CA VAL A 52 -1.71 -5.37 12.52
C VAL A 52 -1.09 -4.66 13.72
N VAL A 53 0.24 -4.49 13.75
CA VAL A 53 0.96 -3.77 14.81
C VAL A 53 0.61 -2.28 14.78
N GLU A 54 0.56 -1.64 13.60
CA GLU A 54 0.09 -0.26 13.48
C GLU A 54 -1.36 -0.11 13.95
N ALA A 55 -2.25 -1.03 13.55
CA ALA A 55 -3.67 -1.00 13.92
C ALA A 55 -3.92 -1.31 15.41
N GLN A 56 -3.07 -2.11 16.06
CA GLN A 56 -3.14 -2.41 17.49
C GLN A 56 -2.43 -1.37 18.37
N SER A 57 -1.79 -0.36 17.78
CA SER A 57 -1.18 0.72 18.54
C SER A 57 -2.22 1.41 19.43
N THR A 58 -1.87 1.60 20.70
CA THR A 58 -2.72 2.31 21.68
C THR A 58 -2.85 3.80 21.38
N ASP A 59 -1.97 4.35 20.53
CA ASP A 59 -2.05 5.73 20.07
C ASP A 59 -3.11 5.89 18.94
N PRO A 60 -4.14 6.74 19.12
CA PRO A 60 -5.19 6.95 18.12
C PRO A 60 -4.71 7.52 16.79
N TRP A 61 -3.59 8.24 16.76
CA TRP A 61 -3.05 8.84 15.52
C TRP A 61 -2.32 7.79 14.68
N THR A 62 -1.55 6.91 15.32
CA THR A 62 -0.87 5.79 14.66
C THR A 62 -1.85 4.74 14.14
N SER A 63 -2.83 4.34 14.97
CA SER A 63 -3.83 3.32 14.58
C SER A 63 -4.77 3.77 13.47
N ARG A 64 -4.99 5.09 13.35
CA ARG A 64 -5.90 5.67 12.35
C ARG A 64 -5.19 6.34 11.18
N ALA A 65 -3.87 6.16 11.05
CA ALA A 65 -3.09 6.78 9.98
C ALA A 65 -3.52 6.36 8.56
N ARG A 66 -3.97 5.11 8.37
CA ARG A 66 -4.46 4.64 7.05
C ARG A 66 -5.91 5.06 6.79
N PRO A 67 -6.85 4.95 7.75
CA PRO A 67 -8.21 5.47 7.60
C PRO A 67 -8.31 7.00 7.55
N SER A 68 -7.34 7.74 8.07
CA SER A 68 -7.42 9.20 8.20
C SER A 68 -7.54 9.92 6.86
N PHE A 69 -6.88 9.42 5.81
CA PHE A 69 -7.03 9.97 4.46
C PHE A 69 -8.48 9.88 3.98
N LEU A 70 -9.13 8.72 4.19
CA LEU A 70 -10.53 8.51 3.85
C LEU A 70 -11.44 9.46 4.64
N TYR A 71 -11.17 9.64 5.93
CA TYR A 71 -11.92 10.59 6.76
C TYR A 71 -11.76 12.03 6.29
N MET A 72 -10.55 12.44 5.90
CA MET A 72 -10.31 13.76 5.32
C MET A 72 -11.11 13.96 4.03
N MET A 73 -11.13 12.95 3.15
CA MET A 73 -11.92 13.01 1.92
C MET A 73 -13.42 13.13 2.19
N TYR A 74 -13.94 12.39 3.16
CA TYR A 74 -15.33 12.52 3.59
C TYR A 74 -15.62 13.89 4.18
N THR A 75 -14.72 14.47 4.96
CA THR A 75 -14.88 15.85 5.46
C THR A 75 -14.96 16.85 4.31
N LEU A 76 -14.09 16.76 3.31
CA LEU A 76 -14.13 17.64 2.13
C LEU A 76 -15.45 17.52 1.36
N ILE A 77 -15.95 16.30 1.17
CA ILE A 77 -17.23 16.06 0.49
C ILE A 77 -18.40 16.59 1.33
N LEU A 78 -18.43 16.27 2.62
CA LEU A 78 -19.49 16.70 3.53
C LEU A 78 -19.51 18.23 3.71
N TRP A 79 -18.38 18.91 3.53
CA TRP A 79 -18.32 20.37 3.51
C TRP A 79 -19.15 21.00 2.37
N SER A 80 -19.49 20.25 1.33
CA SER A 80 -20.41 20.71 0.29
C SER A 80 -21.84 20.95 0.79
N ILE A 81 -22.27 20.26 1.85
CA ILE A 81 -23.62 20.38 2.42
C ILE A 81 -23.86 21.77 3.02
N PRO A 82 -23.06 22.26 4.00
CA PRO A 82 -23.25 23.60 4.53
C PRO A 82 -23.05 24.69 3.46
N MET A 83 -22.12 24.49 2.53
CA MET A 83 -21.95 25.41 1.40
C MET A 83 -23.17 25.44 0.47
N GLY A 84 -23.82 24.30 0.23
CA GLY A 84 -25.06 24.21 -0.53
C GLY A 84 -26.22 24.91 0.15
N LEU A 85 -26.34 24.79 1.49
CA LEU A 85 -27.34 25.53 2.27
C LEU A 85 -27.11 27.04 2.20
N ILE A 86 -25.86 27.49 2.34
CA ILE A 86 -25.49 28.90 2.20
C ILE A 86 -25.81 29.39 0.79
N ALA A 87 -25.49 28.62 -0.25
CA ALA A 87 -25.78 28.99 -1.64
C ALA A 87 -27.28 29.08 -1.93
N ALA A 88 -28.11 28.26 -1.28
CA ALA A 88 -29.56 28.34 -1.40
C ALA A 88 -30.15 29.59 -0.71
N ALA A 89 -29.57 30.02 0.41
CA ALA A 89 -30.03 31.17 1.18
C ALA A 89 -29.48 32.52 0.67
N ASP A 90 -28.17 32.57 0.39
CA ASP A 90 -27.46 33.74 -0.14
C ASP A 90 -26.39 33.32 -1.17
N PRO A 91 -26.75 33.34 -2.47
CA PRO A 91 -25.83 32.99 -3.56
C PRO A 91 -24.62 33.91 -3.66
N LYS A 92 -24.74 35.19 -3.28
CA LYS A 92 -23.62 36.15 -3.36
C LYS A 92 -22.59 35.82 -2.30
N MET A 93 -23.02 35.55 -1.07
CA MET A 93 -22.13 35.12 0.01
C MET A 93 -21.41 33.81 -0.35
N ALA A 94 -22.13 32.82 -0.88
CA ALA A 94 -21.53 31.56 -1.33
C ALA A 94 -20.44 31.78 -2.39
N THR A 95 -20.69 32.65 -3.37
CA THR A 95 -19.71 33.01 -4.41
C THR A 95 -18.49 33.72 -3.82
N GLY A 96 -18.69 34.62 -2.84
CA GLY A 96 -17.60 35.29 -2.13
C GLY A 96 -16.70 34.30 -1.39
N ILE A 97 -17.30 33.34 -0.67
CA ILE A 97 -16.55 32.28 0.04
C ILE A 97 -15.77 31.41 -0.97
N ALA A 98 -16.43 30.93 -2.02
CA ALA A 98 -15.81 30.05 -3.00
C ALA A 98 -14.64 30.73 -3.75
N SER A 99 -14.82 31.99 -4.14
CA SER A 99 -13.78 32.78 -4.80
C SER A 99 -12.60 33.06 -3.87
N GLY A 100 -12.84 33.43 -2.61
CA GLY A 100 -11.80 33.61 -1.60
C GLY A 100 -11.00 32.33 -1.34
N MET A 101 -11.67 31.19 -1.14
CA MET A 101 -11.01 29.89 -0.97
C MET A 101 -10.18 29.50 -2.20
N THR A 102 -10.72 29.70 -3.40
CA THR A 102 -10.02 29.39 -4.65
C THR A 102 -8.79 30.28 -4.82
N ALA A 103 -8.91 31.58 -4.54
CA ALA A 103 -7.80 32.52 -4.61
C ALA A 103 -6.69 32.17 -3.60
N TYR A 104 -7.06 31.80 -2.37
CA TYR A 104 -6.11 31.35 -1.36
C TYR A 104 -5.35 30.11 -1.80
N LEU A 105 -6.07 29.05 -2.23
CA LEU A 105 -5.44 27.79 -2.64
C LEU A 105 -4.56 27.96 -3.88
N ARG A 106 -4.98 28.77 -4.87
CA ARG A 106 -4.17 29.08 -6.05
C ARG A 106 -3.01 30.03 -5.76
N GLY A 107 -3.06 30.76 -4.65
CA GLY A 107 -1.98 31.62 -4.19
C GLY A 107 -0.82 30.85 -3.56
N ILE A 108 -1.00 29.56 -3.26
CA ILE A 108 0.07 28.69 -2.76
C ILE A 108 0.98 28.31 -3.94
N PRO A 109 2.30 28.58 -3.86
CA PRO A 109 3.24 28.27 -4.93
C PRO A 109 3.22 26.80 -5.34
N GLU A 110 3.30 26.53 -6.64
CA GLU A 110 3.29 25.17 -7.19
C GLU A 110 4.48 24.34 -6.69
N GLU A 111 5.60 24.99 -6.37
CA GLU A 111 6.80 24.37 -5.80
C GLU A 111 6.52 23.69 -4.46
N LEU A 112 5.60 24.23 -3.65
CA LEU A 112 5.19 23.60 -2.39
C LEU A 112 4.34 22.35 -2.65
N TYR A 113 3.46 22.39 -3.66
CA TYR A 113 2.69 21.21 -4.08
C TYR A 113 3.59 20.14 -4.71
N ALA A 114 4.57 20.54 -5.51
CA ALA A 114 5.57 19.66 -6.08
C ALA A 114 6.46 19.05 -4.99
N LEU A 115 6.90 19.82 -3.99
CA LEU A 115 7.64 19.31 -2.84
C LEU A 115 6.80 18.30 -2.02
N PHE A 116 5.52 18.60 -1.79
CA PHE A 116 4.62 17.68 -1.10
C PHE A 116 4.41 16.38 -1.89
N GLY A 117 4.15 16.48 -3.20
CA GLY A 117 3.97 15.33 -4.08
C GLY A 117 5.24 14.48 -4.23
N THR A 118 6.40 15.13 -4.38
CA THR A 118 7.70 14.45 -4.42
C THR A 118 8.09 13.84 -3.07
N GLY A 119 7.70 14.42 -1.94
CA GLY A 119 7.88 13.79 -0.62
C GLY A 119 7.03 12.53 -0.48
N TYR A 120 5.75 12.59 -0.87
CA TYR A 120 4.81 11.48 -0.75
C TYR A 120 5.14 10.32 -1.71
N LEU A 121 5.51 10.63 -2.95
CA LEU A 121 5.88 9.63 -3.98
C LEU A 121 7.37 9.25 -3.92
N GLY A 122 8.22 10.15 -3.44
CA GLY A 122 9.66 9.92 -3.30
C GLY A 122 9.97 8.86 -2.25
N TYR A 123 9.22 8.79 -1.16
CA TYR A 123 9.37 7.72 -0.17
C TYR A 123 9.05 6.33 -0.76
N THR A 124 7.99 6.23 -1.57
CA THR A 124 7.63 4.97 -2.22
C THR A 124 8.64 4.59 -3.31
N ALA A 125 9.13 5.56 -4.09
CA ALA A 125 10.19 5.36 -5.08
C ALA A 125 11.55 4.98 -4.45
N ALA A 126 11.95 5.62 -3.35
CA ALA A 126 13.18 5.29 -2.64
C ALA A 126 13.14 3.87 -2.06
N ARG A 127 11.99 3.46 -1.52
CA ARG A 127 11.77 2.12 -0.96
C ARG A 127 11.72 1.02 -2.04
N THR A 128 11.12 1.29 -3.20
CA THR A 128 11.15 0.34 -4.33
C THR A 128 12.53 0.26 -4.98
N TRP A 129 13.25 1.37 -5.04
CA TRP A 129 14.64 1.41 -5.50
C TRP A 129 15.59 0.66 -4.56
N GLY A 130 15.41 0.79 -3.24
CA GLY A 130 16.17 0.03 -2.23
C GLY A 130 15.97 -1.48 -2.35
N LYS A 131 14.73 -1.93 -2.58
CA LYS A 131 14.40 -3.33 -2.86
C LYS A 131 14.99 -3.82 -4.19
N ALA A 132 14.90 -3.02 -5.25
CA ALA A 132 15.44 -3.38 -6.57
C ALA A 132 16.98 -3.51 -6.58
N LYS A 133 17.67 -2.71 -5.75
CA LYS A 133 19.13 -2.80 -5.57
C LYS A 133 19.59 -3.80 -4.50
N GLY A 134 18.67 -4.51 -3.84
CA GLY A 134 18.99 -5.51 -2.83
C GLY A 134 19.60 -4.96 -1.53
N VAL A 135 19.40 -3.65 -1.26
CA VAL A 135 19.95 -2.96 -0.08
C VAL A 135 19.01 -3.08 1.13
N GLU A 136 17.72 -3.29 0.90
CA GLU A 136 16.73 -3.66 1.93
C GLU A 136 16.25 -5.10 1.68
N ARG A 137 16.43 -5.99 2.66
CA ARG A 137 15.80 -7.31 2.72
C ARG A 137 14.49 -7.22 3.49
#